data_AF-A0A9X4LC58-F1
#
_entry.id   AF-A0A9X4LC58-F1
#
_cell.length_a   1.000
_cell.length_b   1.000
_cell.length_c   1.000
_cell.angle_alpha   90.00
_cell.angle_beta   90.00
_cell.angle_gamma   90.00
#
_symmetry.space_group_name_H-M   'P 1'
#
loop_
_entity.id
_entity.type
_entity.pdbx_description
1 polymer ?
#
loop_
_entity_poly.entity_id
_entity_poly.type
_entity_poly.pdbx_seq_one_letter_code
_entity_poly.pdbx_strand_id
1 'polypeptide(L)'
;MKIRELDPNKSQYIIVHDLGKSEYSYGMRVIGKVIELRYNFDKEIESAIIESMPEHQYEVTEDNNFELWKDYIVNMTESIKG
;
A
#
# COMPACT_ATOMS: atom_id res chain seq x y z
N MET A 1 5.73 0.31 6.10
CA MET A 1 6.30 1.53 5.48
C MET A 1 5.34 2.69 5.68
N LYS A 2 5.73 3.92 5.35
CA LYS A 2 4.93 5.14 5.43
C LYS A 2 4.54 5.63 4.03
N ILE A 3 3.43 6.35 3.89
CA ILE A 3 2.92 6.72 2.54
C ILE A 3 3.87 7.65 1.80
N ARG A 4 4.52 8.54 2.56
CA ARG A 4 5.60 9.42 2.08
C ARG A 4 6.85 8.71 1.54
N GLU A 5 7.00 7.41 1.80
CA GLU A 5 8.12 6.61 1.30
C GLU A 5 7.83 5.99 -0.08
N LEU A 6 6.63 6.18 -0.63
CA LEU A 6 6.32 5.81 -2.02
C LEU A 6 7.09 6.70 -2.99
N ASP A 7 7.58 6.09 -4.06
CA ASP A 7 8.37 6.75 -5.10
C ASP A 7 7.47 7.07 -6.29
N PRO A 8 7.16 8.35 -6.57
CA PRO A 8 6.30 8.74 -7.68
C PRO A 8 6.82 8.31 -9.05
N ASN A 9 8.10 7.98 -9.17
CA ASN A 9 8.73 7.61 -10.43
C ASN A 9 8.79 6.09 -10.64
N LYS A 10 8.24 5.29 -9.73
CA LYS A 10 8.28 3.83 -9.82
C LYS A 10 6.88 3.24 -9.88
N SER A 11 6.71 2.25 -10.74
CA SER A 11 5.56 1.34 -10.62
C SER A 11 5.76 0.47 -9.38
N GLN A 12 4.96 0.71 -8.35
CA GLN A 12 5.02 -0.01 -7.08
C GLN A 12 3.73 -0.81 -6.87
N TYR A 13 3.88 -2.02 -6.34
CA TYR A 13 2.78 -2.80 -5.77
C TYR A 13 2.93 -2.81 -4.26
N ILE A 14 1.84 -2.56 -3.55
CA ILE A 14 1.81 -2.61 -2.09
C ILE A 14 0.81 -3.65 -1.60
N ILE A 15 1.05 -4.15 -0.40
CA ILE A 15 0.12 -4.97 0.36
C ILE A 15 -0.40 -4.11 1.50
N VAL A 16 -1.70 -3.81 1.49
CA VAL A 16 -2.41 -3.17 2.59
C VAL A 16 -3.04 -4.26 3.43
N HIS A 17 -2.80 -4.25 4.75
CA HIS A 17 -3.24 -5.32 5.65
C HIS A 17 -4.54 -5.01 6.38
N ASP A 18 -4.94 -3.76 6.44
CA ASP A 18 -6.02 -3.25 7.30
C ASP A 18 -6.98 -2.31 6.58
N LEU A 19 -7.18 -2.53 5.27
CA LEU A 19 -8.08 -1.70 4.50
C LEU A 19 -9.50 -1.76 5.08
N GLY A 20 -10.07 -0.60 5.41
CA GLY A 20 -11.40 -0.51 6.03
C GLY A 20 -11.47 -1.04 7.47
N LYS A 21 -10.33 -1.17 8.16
CA LYS A 21 -10.30 -1.53 9.58
C LYS A 21 -11.01 -0.48 10.43
N SER A 22 -11.76 -0.94 11.42
CA SER A 22 -12.48 -0.10 12.38
C SER A 22 -12.53 -0.80 13.74
N GLU A 23 -13.22 -0.22 14.72
CA GLU A 23 -13.47 -0.88 16.00
C GLU A 23 -14.30 -2.17 15.90
N TYR A 24 -15.04 -2.34 14.80
CA TYR A 24 -15.90 -3.51 14.55
C TYR A 24 -15.39 -4.45 13.46
N SER A 25 -14.29 -4.10 12.78
CA SER A 25 -13.77 -4.85 11.64
C SER A 25 -12.26 -4.90 11.66
N TYR A 26 -11.69 -6.08 11.46
CA TYR A 26 -10.24 -6.25 11.29
C TYR A 26 -9.71 -5.68 9.96
N GLY A 27 -10.60 -5.27 9.06
CA GLY A 27 -10.25 -4.81 7.71
C GLY A 27 -9.97 -5.98 6.77
N MET A 28 -9.49 -5.65 5.57
CA MET A 28 -9.14 -6.60 4.53
C MET A 28 -7.67 -6.44 4.12
N ARG A 29 -7.05 -7.57 3.79
CA ARG A 29 -5.75 -7.59 3.12
C ARG A 29 -5.94 -7.46 1.61
N VAL A 30 -5.34 -6.42 1.01
CA VAL A 30 -5.43 -6.12 -0.42
C VAL A 30 -4.04 -5.93 -1.00
N ILE A 31 -3.81 -6.47 -2.19
CA ILE A 31 -2.62 -6.19 -2.99
C ILE A 31 -3.06 -5.29 -4.14
N GLY A 32 -2.38 -4.18 -4.36
CA GLY A 32 -2.72 -3.26 -5.45
C GLY A 32 -1.52 -2.52 -6.00
N LYS A 33 -1.62 -2.15 -7.29
CA LYS A 33 -0.66 -1.27 -7.96
C LYS A 33 -0.95 0.17 -7.56
N VAL A 34 0.05 0.93 -7.15
CA VAL A 34 -0.06 2.38 -6.98
C VAL A 34 -0.25 3.02 -8.35
N ILE A 35 -1.39 3.66 -8.57
CA ILE A 35 -1.75 4.30 -9.85
C ILE A 35 -1.80 5.83 -9.77
N GLU A 36 -1.96 6.38 -8.56
CA GLU A 36 -1.98 7.83 -8.31
C GLU A 36 -1.40 8.11 -6.92
N LEU A 37 -0.63 9.20 -6.81
CA LEU A 37 -0.24 9.78 -5.54
C LEU A 37 -0.90 11.15 -5.41
N ARG A 38 -1.52 11.38 -4.26
CA ARG A 38 -2.15 12.65 -3.92
C ARG A 38 -1.27 13.40 -2.95
N TYR A 39 -1.21 14.72 -3.13
CA TYR A 39 -0.30 15.59 -2.40
C TYR A 39 -1.08 16.66 -1.66
N ASN A 40 -0.64 16.97 -0.45
CA ASN A 40 -1.16 18.09 0.32
C ASN A 40 -0.61 19.44 -0.22
N PHE A 41 -1.00 20.55 0.42
CA PHE A 41 -0.54 21.90 0.07
C PHE A 41 0.98 22.10 0.17
N ASP A 42 1.65 21.32 1.02
CA ASP A 42 3.10 21.36 1.23
C ASP A 42 3.87 20.46 0.24
N LYS A 43 3.17 19.85 -0.73
CA LYS A 43 3.69 18.89 -1.73
C LYS A 43 4.23 17.59 -1.11
N GLU A 44 3.76 17.23 0.07
CA GLU A 44 4.00 15.93 0.66
C GLU A 44 2.90 14.95 0.24
N ILE A 45 3.23 13.67 0.09
CA ILE A 45 2.27 12.63 -0.24
C ILE A 45 1.30 12.49 0.95
N GLU A 46 0.02 12.70 0.70
CA GLU A 46 -1.06 12.59 1.69
C GLU A 46 -1.74 11.21 1.61
N SER A 47 -1.98 10.74 0.38
CA SER A 47 -2.59 9.45 0.12
C SER A 47 -2.14 8.87 -1.23
N ALA A 48 -2.41 7.59 -1.44
CA ALA A 48 -2.23 6.92 -2.71
C ALA A 48 -3.52 6.22 -3.15
N ILE A 49 -3.79 6.21 -4.45
CA ILE A 49 -4.79 5.33 -5.03
C ILE A 49 -4.10 4.07 -5.53
N ILE A 50 -4.59 2.93 -5.05
CA ILE A 50 -4.18 1.62 -5.53
C ILE A 50 -5.27 0.96 -6.33
N GLU A 51 -4.90 0.24 -7.38
CA GLU A 51 -5.80 -0.60 -8.16
C GLU A 51 -5.44 -2.07 -7.92
N SER A 52 -6.39 -2.84 -7.40
CA SER A 52 -6.21 -4.28 -7.09
C SER A 52 -6.66 -5.19 -8.23
N MET A 53 -7.72 -4.78 -8.91
CA MET A 53 -8.31 -5.37 -10.11
C MET A 53 -8.79 -4.22 -11.00
N PRO A 54 -9.02 -4.42 -12.31
CA PRO A 54 -9.54 -3.36 -13.17
C PRO A 54 -10.76 -2.69 -12.53
N GLU A 55 -10.73 -1.37 -12.43
CA GLU A 55 -11.80 -0.53 -11.85
C GLU A 55 -12.02 -0.69 -10.33
N HIS A 56 -11.24 -1.53 -9.64
CA HIS A 56 -11.32 -1.73 -8.19
C HIS A 56 -10.20 -0.97 -7.50
N GLN A 57 -10.50 0.30 -7.22
CA GLN A 57 -9.58 1.27 -6.66
C GLN A 57 -9.85 1.51 -5.17
N TYR A 58 -8.77 1.71 -4.42
CA TYR A 58 -8.82 2.00 -3.00
C TYR A 58 -7.87 3.15 -2.66
N GLU A 59 -8.30 4.01 -1.76
CA GLU A 59 -7.44 5.03 -1.18
C GLU A 59 -6.71 4.47 0.04
N VAL A 60 -5.41 4.71 0.09
CA VAL A 60 -4.51 4.30 1.16
C VAL A 60 -3.88 5.55 1.75
N THR A 61 -3.95 5.67 3.07
CA THR A 61 -3.42 6.83 3.82
C THR A 61 -2.31 6.39 4.78
N GLU A 62 -1.76 7.35 5.51
CA GLU A 62 -0.74 7.13 6.55
C GLU A 62 -1.24 6.28 7.73
N ASP A 63 -2.57 6.12 7.88
CA ASP A 63 -3.19 5.31 8.93
C ASP A 63 -3.23 3.82 8.59
N ASN A 64 -3.05 3.46 7.32
CA ASN A 64 -3.05 2.08 6.89
C ASN A 64 -1.71 1.40 7.19
N ASN A 65 -1.76 0.14 7.59
CA ASN A 65 -0.60 -0.73 7.67
C ASN A 65 -0.34 -1.41 6.31
N PHE A 66 0.76 -1.03 5.66
CA PHE A 66 1.17 -1.62 4.39
C PHE A 66 2.68 -1.78 4.24
N GLU A 67 3.06 -2.60 3.26
CA GLU A 67 4.44 -2.87 2.85
C GLU A 67 4.56 -3.01 1.33
N LEU A 68 5.77 -2.87 0.78
CA LEU A 68 6.02 -3.16 -0.63
C LEU A 68 5.88 -4.66 -0.89
N TRP A 69 5.14 -5.03 -1.95
CA TRP A 69 5.00 -6.43 -2.36
C TRP A 69 6.36 -7.11 -2.61
N LYS A 70 7.30 -6.37 -3.19
CA LYS A 70 8.67 -6.86 -3.45
C LYS A 70 9.36 -7.31 -2.16
N ASP A 71 9.28 -6.50 -1.11
CA ASP A 71 9.97 -6.76 0.15
C ASP A 71 9.31 -7.95 0.87
N TYR A 72 7.99 -8.04 0.81
CA TYR A 72 7.24 -9.20 1.30
C TYR A 72 7.68 -10.51 0.63
N ILE A 73 7.82 -10.51 -0.69
CA ILE A 73 8.30 -11.69 -1.44
C ILE A 73 9.72 -12.07 -1.04
N VAL A 74 10.64 -11.10 -0.96
CA VAL A 74 12.02 -11.36 -0.56
C VAL A 74 12.06 -12.03 0.82
N ASN A 75 11.38 -11.44 1.80
CA ASN A 75 11.31 -11.97 3.17
C ASN A 75 10.76 -13.40 3.23
N MET A 76 9.70 -13.71 2.46
CA MET A 76 9.17 -15.08 2.39
C MET A 76 10.12 -16.05 1.72
N THR A 77 10.86 -15.63 0.69
CA THR A 77 11.80 -16.52 0.00
C THR A 77 13.05 -16.80 0.81
N GLU A 78 13.49 -15.85 1.63
CA GLU A 78 14.62 -16.03 2.55
C GLU A 78 14.26 -16.93 3.72
N SER A 79 13.02 -16.83 4.26
CA SER A 79 12.56 -17.69 5.34
C SER A 79 12.38 -19.16 4.96
N ILE A 80 12.18 -19.47 3.67
CA ILE A 80 12.09 -20.85 3.16
C ILE A 80 13.48 -21.49 2.96
N LYS A 81 14.55 -20.68 2.88
CA LYS A 81 15.93 -21.15 2.65
C LYS A 81 16.73 -21.41 3.93
N GLY A 82 16.14 -21.18 5.10
CA GLY A 82 16.70 -21.53 6.42
C GLY A 82 16.17 -22.86 6.92
#